data_AF-A0A163DXK2-F1
#
_entry.id   AF-A0A163DXK2-F1
#
_cell.length_a   1.000
_cell.length_b   1.000
_cell.length_c   1.000
_cell.angle_alpha   90.00
_cell.angle_beta   90.00
_cell.angle_gamma   90.00
#
_symmetry.space_group_name_H-M   'P 1'
#
loop_
_entity.id
_entity.type
_entity.pdbx_description
1 polymer ?
#
loop_
_entity_poly.entity_id
_entity_poly.type
_entity_poly.pdbx_seq_one_letter_code
_entity_poly.pdbx_strand_id
1 'polypeptide(L)'
;MKLLPSQINNKESKAFTLIEVLMTLVIIGILSAIALPNYFNQVQRAKQNEAVSTLAQIQNTLAAYIDEFNKIPTGWAELNDIAAIMTTNGPASLSTFGSINLPGDNYTVSRTDNGDNNSYFEFTAKPTSENTEIAKLNVMACIDLATGASDIKQGRKDSKNAISDADLVCKGGG
;
A
#
# COMPACT_ATOMS: atom_id res chain seq x y z
N MET A 1 -72.49 -14.26 -26.35
CA MET A 1 -71.07 -14.33 -25.93
C MET A 1 -70.24 -13.58 -26.95
N LYS A 2 -69.80 -12.35 -26.64
CA LYS A 2 -69.08 -11.46 -27.58
C LYS A 2 -67.64 -11.34 -27.09
N LEU A 3 -66.69 -11.93 -27.81
CA LEU A 3 -65.27 -11.84 -27.49
C LEU A 3 -64.72 -10.52 -28.04
N LEU A 4 -64.12 -9.69 -27.17
CA LEU A 4 -63.43 -8.47 -27.56
C LEU A 4 -62.01 -8.82 -28.03
N PRO A 5 -61.53 -8.28 -29.17
CA PRO A 5 -60.14 -8.48 -29.59
C PRO A 5 -59.19 -7.63 -28.73
N SER A 6 -58.17 -8.29 -28.17
CA SER A 6 -57.02 -7.67 -27.50
C SER A 6 -56.13 -7.00 -28.56
N GLN A 7 -56.06 -5.67 -28.52
CA GLN A 7 -55.17 -4.87 -29.37
C GLN A 7 -53.75 -4.96 -28.79
N ILE A 8 -52.90 -5.82 -29.36
CA ILE A 8 -51.46 -5.80 -29.07
C ILE A 8 -50.88 -4.57 -29.77
N ASN A 9 -50.71 -3.49 -29.01
CA ASN A 9 -49.94 -2.32 -29.41
C ASN A 9 -48.48 -2.76 -29.62
N ASN A 10 -48.09 -2.96 -30.88
CA ASN A 10 -46.68 -3.03 -31.29
C ASN A 10 -46.06 -1.64 -31.07
N LYS A 11 -45.57 -1.39 -29.85
CA LYS A 11 -44.52 -0.39 -29.67
C LYS A 11 -43.34 -0.88 -30.49
N GLU A 12 -42.98 -0.13 -31.52
CA GLU A 12 -41.74 -0.27 -32.28
C GLU A 12 -40.57 -0.41 -31.29
N SER A 13 -40.18 -1.64 -31.00
CA SER A 13 -38.98 -1.94 -30.24
C SER A 13 -37.81 -1.52 -31.13
N LYS A 14 -37.30 -0.30 -30.93
CA LYS A 14 -36.03 0.14 -31.53
C LYS A 14 -34.94 -0.86 -31.11
N ALA A 15 -34.66 -1.81 -31.99
CA ALA A 15 -33.55 -2.72 -31.84
C ALA A 15 -32.27 -1.95 -32.20
N PHE A 16 -31.25 -2.05 -31.33
CA PHE A 16 -29.92 -1.50 -31.61
C PHE A 16 -29.38 -2.08 -32.92
N THR A 17 -28.80 -1.22 -33.75
CA THR A 17 -28.24 -1.68 -35.02
C THR A 17 -26.92 -2.41 -34.78
N LEU A 18 -26.62 -3.43 -35.59
CA LEU A 18 -25.37 -4.19 -35.47
C LEU A 18 -24.14 -3.27 -35.66
N ILE A 19 -24.26 -2.26 -36.50
CA ILE A 19 -23.19 -1.27 -36.72
C ILE A 19 -22.95 -0.36 -35.51
N GLU A 20 -24.00 -0.04 -34.74
CA GLU A 20 -23.91 0.76 -33.53
C GLU A 20 -23.19 0.00 -32.41
N VAL A 21 -23.48 -1.30 -32.28
CA VAL A 21 -22.75 -2.17 -31.34
C VAL A 21 -21.31 -2.40 -31.82
N LEU A 22 -21.06 -2.51 -33.12
CA LEU A 22 -19.72 -2.73 -33.66
C LEU A 22 -18.81 -1.50 -33.50
N MET A 23 -19.29 -0.30 -33.82
CA MET A 23 -18.51 0.93 -33.67
C MET A 23 -18.23 1.25 -32.19
N THR A 24 -19.20 1.00 -31.31
CA THR A 24 -19.01 1.24 -29.86
C THR A 24 -17.94 0.31 -29.28
N LEU A 25 -17.91 -0.97 -29.67
CA LEU A 25 -16.85 -1.89 -29.26
C LEU A 25 -15.47 -1.44 -29.75
N VAL A 26 -15.37 -0.91 -30.97
CA VAL A 26 -14.12 -0.36 -31.50
C VAL A 26 -13.64 0.83 -30.67
N ILE A 27 -14.52 1.78 -30.36
CA ILE A 27 -14.16 2.96 -29.56
C ILE A 27 -13.76 2.56 -28.14
N ILE A 28 -14.57 1.74 -27.46
CA ILE A 28 -14.29 1.24 -26.11
C ILE A 28 -12.99 0.43 -26.09
N GLY A 29 -12.71 -0.35 -27.14
CA GLY A 29 -11.45 -1.09 -27.29
C GLY A 29 -10.23 -0.19 -27.31
N ILE A 30 -10.25 0.90 -28.10
CA ILE A 30 -9.13 1.86 -28.18
C ILE A 30 -8.90 2.54 -26.83
N LEU A 31 -9.98 3.02 -26.19
CA LEU A 31 -9.88 3.68 -24.88
C LEU A 31 -9.35 2.72 -23.81
N SER A 32 -9.82 1.47 -23.81
CA SER A 32 -9.42 0.47 -22.81
C SER A 32 -7.94 0.09 -22.91
N ALA A 33 -7.39 0.01 -24.13
CA ALA A 33 -5.98 -0.33 -24.36
C ALA A 33 -5.02 0.68 -23.71
N ILE A 34 -5.39 1.96 -23.66
CA ILE A 34 -4.58 3.04 -23.06
C ILE A 34 -4.87 3.18 -21.56
N ALA A 35 -6.15 3.07 -21.17
CA ALA A 35 -6.58 3.33 -19.80
C ALA A 35 -6.17 2.23 -18.81
N LEU A 36 -6.32 0.95 -19.18
CA LEU A 36 -6.04 -0.19 -18.30
C LEU A 36 -4.61 -0.23 -17.74
N PRO A 37 -3.54 -0.14 -18.55
CA PRO A 37 -2.18 -0.21 -18.00
C PRO A 37 -1.90 0.95 -17.03
N ASN A 38 -2.44 2.14 -17.30
CA ASN A 38 -2.28 3.28 -16.40
C ASN A 38 -3.05 3.07 -15.08
N TYR A 39 -4.29 2.56 -15.16
CA TYR A 39 -5.09 2.26 -13.98
C TYR A 39 -4.39 1.31 -13.01
N PHE A 40 -3.82 0.19 -13.51
CA PHE A 40 -3.09 -0.75 -12.65
C PHE A 40 -1.86 -0.13 -11.99
N ASN A 41 -1.12 0.74 -12.70
CA ASN A 41 0.01 1.45 -12.10
C ASN A 41 -0.45 2.45 -11.01
N GLN A 42 -1.58 3.13 -11.19
CA GLN A 42 -2.13 4.05 -10.18
C GLN A 42 -2.59 3.30 -8.93
N VAL A 43 -3.27 2.16 -9.08
CA VAL A 43 -3.67 1.31 -7.95
C VAL A 43 -2.43 0.85 -7.16
N GLN A 44 -1.37 0.44 -7.86
CA GLN A 44 -0.15 0.01 -7.18
C GLN A 44 0.55 1.16 -6.45
N ARG A 45 0.59 2.37 -7.03
CA ARG A 45 1.09 3.57 -6.35
C ARG A 45 0.25 3.94 -5.14
N ALA A 46 -1.08 3.81 -5.22
CA ALA A 46 -1.96 4.05 -4.08
C ALA A 46 -1.64 3.10 -2.91
N LYS A 47 -1.49 1.80 -3.19
CA LYS A 47 -1.07 0.81 -2.17
C LYS A 47 0.31 1.10 -1.60
N GLN A 48 1.25 1.57 -2.43
CA GLN A 48 2.58 1.97 -1.97
C GLN A 48 2.52 3.21 -1.07
N ASN A 49 1.71 4.21 -1.43
CA ASN A 49 1.50 5.42 -0.63
C ASN A 49 0.84 5.12 0.71
N GLU A 50 -0.05 4.13 0.76
CA GLU A 50 -0.59 3.62 2.03
C GLU A 50 0.53 3.10 2.92
N ALA A 51 1.42 2.25 2.39
CA ALA A 51 2.59 1.76 3.13
C ALA A 51 3.51 2.90 3.60
N VAL A 52 3.78 3.91 2.74
CA VAL A 52 4.52 5.13 3.13
C VAL A 52 3.85 5.83 4.31
N SER A 53 2.53 6.01 4.25
CA SER A 53 1.78 6.68 5.33
C SER A 53 1.83 5.91 6.65
N THR A 54 1.74 4.58 6.60
CA THR A 54 1.86 3.73 7.79
C THR A 54 3.28 3.76 8.35
N LEU A 55 4.31 3.74 7.51
CA LEU A 55 5.70 3.86 7.97
C LEU A 55 5.99 5.23 8.61
N ALA A 56 5.46 6.31 8.05
CA ALA A 56 5.55 7.64 8.65
C ALA A 56 4.82 7.70 10.00
N GLN A 57 3.65 7.05 10.10
CA GLN A 57 2.94 6.90 11.37
C GLN A 57 3.81 6.15 12.38
N ILE A 58 4.42 5.04 12.01
CA ILE A 58 5.31 4.25 12.88
C ILE A 58 6.48 5.09 13.39
N GLN A 59 7.16 5.86 12.53
CA GLN A 59 8.24 6.76 12.94
C GLN A 59 7.78 7.77 14.00
N ASN A 60 6.63 8.40 13.78
CA ASN A 60 6.06 9.36 14.71
C ASN A 60 5.66 8.70 16.04
N THR A 61 5.02 7.53 16.00
CA THR A 61 4.63 6.77 17.19
C THR A 61 5.86 6.32 17.99
N LEU A 62 6.94 5.92 17.33
CA LEU A 62 8.20 5.55 17.98
C LEU A 62 8.82 6.74 18.72
N ALA A 63 8.92 7.89 18.05
CA ALA A 63 9.46 9.10 18.66
C ALA A 63 8.61 9.53 19.87
N ALA A 64 7.27 9.50 19.73
CA ALA A 64 6.35 9.85 20.81
C ALA A 64 6.40 8.87 22.00
N TYR A 65 6.51 7.55 21.75
CA TYR A 65 6.63 6.56 22.82
C TYR A 65 7.88 6.79 23.67
N ILE A 66 9.00 7.11 23.03
CA ILE A 66 10.25 7.37 23.73
C ILE A 66 10.16 8.68 24.52
N ASP A 67 9.54 9.73 23.97
CA ASP A 67 9.32 10.99 24.67
C ASP A 67 8.44 10.82 25.92
N GLU A 68 7.38 10.01 25.84
CA GLU A 68 6.44 9.80 26.94
C GLU A 68 6.97 8.86 28.03
N PHE A 69 7.55 7.71 27.64
CA PHE A 69 7.94 6.66 28.59
C PHE A 69 9.44 6.64 28.92
N ASN A 70 10.25 7.43 28.21
CA ASN A 70 11.71 7.44 28.30
C ASN A 70 12.33 6.03 28.17
N LYS A 71 11.69 5.19 27.35
CA LYS A 71 12.04 3.79 27.10
C LYS A 71 11.94 3.47 25.63
N ILE A 72 12.83 2.59 25.18
CA ILE A 72 12.86 2.13 23.80
C ILE A 72 11.89 0.97 23.66
N PRO A 73 10.94 1.02 22.71
CA PRO A 73 10.00 -0.08 22.52
C PRO A 73 10.71 -1.29 21.93
N THR A 74 10.25 -2.46 22.35
CA THR A 74 10.74 -3.79 21.99
C THR A 74 9.81 -4.50 21.01
N GLY A 75 8.55 -4.06 20.91
CA GLY A 75 7.59 -4.60 19.97
C GLY A 75 6.40 -3.70 19.64
N TRP A 76 5.51 -4.22 18.80
CA TRP A 76 4.32 -3.53 18.34
C TRP A 76 3.29 -3.27 19.44
N ALA A 77 3.20 -4.16 20.43
CA ALA A 77 2.24 -4.04 21.54
C ALA A 77 2.39 -2.71 22.29
N GLU A 78 3.63 -2.29 22.56
CA GLU A 78 3.95 -1.06 23.29
C GLU A 78 3.60 0.20 22.48
N LEU A 79 3.73 0.16 21.15
CA LEU A 79 3.36 1.29 20.30
C LEU A 79 1.84 1.56 20.31
N ASN A 80 1.01 0.56 20.64
CA ASN A 80 -0.43 0.76 20.74
C ASN A 80 -0.84 1.68 21.90
N ASP A 81 0.02 1.87 22.91
CA ASP A 81 -0.25 2.77 24.03
C ASP A 81 -0.25 4.24 23.58
N ILE A 82 0.45 4.56 22.50
CA ILE A 82 0.48 5.89 21.87
C ILE A 82 -0.52 5.94 20.70
N ALA A 83 -0.33 5.06 19.71
CA ALA A 83 -1.16 5.02 18.53
C ALA A 83 -1.16 3.61 17.93
N ALA A 84 -2.36 3.02 17.85
CA ALA A 84 -2.54 1.70 17.29
C ALA A 84 -2.15 1.66 15.80
N ILE A 85 -1.24 0.76 15.46
CA ILE A 85 -0.91 0.43 14.07
C ILE A 85 -1.87 -0.67 13.62
N MET A 86 -2.76 -0.35 12.68
CA MET A 86 -3.77 -1.30 12.21
C MET A 86 -3.18 -2.31 11.22
N THR A 87 -3.57 -3.56 11.39
CA THR A 87 -3.26 -4.69 10.50
C THR A 87 -4.54 -5.32 9.98
N THR A 88 -4.44 -6.28 9.06
CA THR A 88 -5.59 -7.08 8.58
C THR A 88 -6.40 -7.71 9.72
N ASN A 89 -5.74 -8.10 10.83
CA ASN A 89 -6.37 -8.81 11.95
C ASN A 89 -6.66 -7.91 13.18
N GLY A 90 -6.55 -6.59 13.03
CA GLY A 90 -6.69 -5.63 14.13
C GLY A 90 -5.37 -4.92 14.48
N PRO A 91 -5.25 -4.26 15.64
CA PRO A 91 -4.02 -3.59 16.06
C PRO A 91 -2.82 -4.56 16.12
N ALA A 92 -1.64 -4.09 15.73
CA ALA A 92 -0.40 -4.85 15.81
C ALA A 92 -0.02 -5.10 17.27
N SER A 93 -0.23 -6.30 17.80
CA SER A 93 -0.09 -6.60 19.23
C SER A 93 1.08 -7.54 19.57
N LEU A 94 2.00 -7.77 18.63
CA LEU A 94 3.15 -8.65 18.87
C LEU A 94 4.12 -7.98 19.86
N SER A 95 4.68 -8.78 20.78
CA SER A 95 5.67 -8.33 21.77
C SER A 95 7.05 -8.07 21.17
N THR A 96 7.25 -8.40 19.90
CA THR A 96 8.46 -8.11 19.12
C THR A 96 8.08 -7.44 17.81
N PHE A 97 9.04 -6.78 17.16
CA PHE A 97 8.84 -6.22 15.82
C PHE A 97 8.87 -7.27 14.70
N GLY A 98 8.08 -8.33 14.86
CA GLY A 98 7.84 -9.32 13.79
C GLY A 98 7.12 -8.72 12.59
N SER A 99 7.09 -9.44 11.48
CA SER A 99 6.37 -9.02 10.29
C SER A 99 4.87 -8.90 10.55
N ILE A 100 4.27 -7.77 10.17
CA ILE A 100 2.84 -7.50 10.23
C ILE A 100 2.28 -7.21 8.84
N ASN A 101 1.03 -7.60 8.59
CA ASN A 101 0.35 -7.32 7.32
C ASN A 101 -0.44 -6.02 7.43
N LEU A 102 -0.20 -5.09 6.51
CA LEU A 102 -1.02 -3.88 6.41
C LEU A 102 -2.45 -4.22 5.95
N PRO A 103 -3.43 -3.35 6.25
CA PRO A 103 -4.79 -3.52 5.79
C PRO A 103 -4.85 -3.80 4.28
N GLY A 104 -5.69 -4.75 3.89
CA GLY A 104 -5.81 -5.19 2.50
C GLY A 104 -4.69 -6.10 2.00
N ASP A 105 -3.82 -6.60 2.89
CA ASP A 105 -2.79 -7.63 2.64
C ASP A 105 -1.84 -7.33 1.47
N ASN A 106 -1.70 -6.06 1.10
CA ASN A 106 -0.89 -5.65 -0.05
C ASN A 106 0.59 -5.54 0.30
N TYR A 107 0.90 -5.18 1.55
CA TYR A 107 2.25 -4.97 2.05
C TYR A 107 2.40 -5.62 3.43
N THR A 108 3.59 -6.14 3.69
CA THR A 108 4.04 -6.59 5.00
C THR A 108 5.12 -5.64 5.50
N VAL A 109 4.99 -5.18 6.74
CA VAL A 109 5.99 -4.33 7.40
C VAL A 109 6.77 -5.18 8.38
N SER A 110 8.09 -5.11 8.31
CA SER A 110 8.97 -5.76 9.27
C SER A 110 10.12 -4.84 9.66
N ARG A 111 10.56 -4.93 10.91
CA ARG A 111 11.81 -4.31 11.34
C ARG A 111 12.98 -5.06 10.69
N THR A 112 13.93 -4.31 10.12
CA THR A 112 15.01 -4.84 9.26
C THR A 112 16.37 -4.77 9.92
N ASP A 113 16.54 -4.00 11.00
CA ASP A 113 17.83 -3.95 11.68
C ASP A 113 18.18 -5.28 12.38
N ASN A 114 19.47 -5.60 12.33
CA ASN A 114 20.07 -6.71 13.06
C ASN A 114 20.09 -6.38 14.56
N GLY A 115 19.00 -6.70 15.26
CA GLY A 115 18.98 -7.26 16.62
C GLY A 115 19.46 -6.45 17.83
N ASP A 116 20.33 -5.45 17.71
CA ASP A 116 21.06 -4.93 18.89
C ASP A 116 21.19 -3.39 18.96
N ASN A 117 20.81 -2.65 17.91
CA ASN A 117 21.00 -1.21 17.87
C ASN A 117 19.77 -0.47 18.42
N ASN A 118 19.82 -0.11 19.70
CA ASN A 118 18.78 0.68 20.36
C ASN A 118 18.69 2.14 19.87
N SER A 119 19.72 2.64 19.17
CA SER A 119 19.77 4.04 18.73
C SER A 119 19.11 4.29 17.37
N TYR A 120 18.83 3.25 16.58
CA TYR A 120 18.33 3.40 15.22
C TYR A 120 17.34 2.30 14.86
N PHE A 121 16.24 2.69 14.24
CA PHE A 121 15.17 1.80 13.82
C PHE A 121 15.00 1.84 12.32
N GLU A 122 14.88 0.67 11.70
CA GLU A 122 14.64 0.53 10.27
C GLU A 122 13.45 -0.38 10.00
N PHE A 123 12.48 0.12 9.25
CA PHE A 123 11.31 -0.63 8.85
C PHE A 123 11.27 -0.76 7.34
N THR A 124 11.03 -1.98 6.88
CA THR A 124 10.80 -2.25 5.47
C THR A 124 9.38 -2.75 5.28
N ALA A 125 8.63 -2.06 4.43
CA ALA A 125 7.37 -2.53 3.87
C ALA A 125 7.64 -3.22 2.52
N LYS A 126 7.45 -4.53 2.46
CA LYS A 126 7.56 -5.31 1.21
C LYS A 126 6.17 -5.67 0.72
N PRO A 127 5.88 -5.59 -0.59
CA PRO A 127 4.61 -6.06 -1.09
C PRO A 127 4.49 -7.57 -0.89
N THR A 128 3.29 -8.06 -0.56
CA THR A 128 3.02 -9.50 -0.29
C THR A 128 3.07 -10.34 -1.56
N SER A 129 3.06 -9.72 -2.74
CA SER A 129 3.12 -10.42 -4.02
C SER A 129 4.54 -10.90 -4.35
N GLU A 130 4.67 -12.16 -4.76
CA GLU A 130 5.93 -12.76 -5.20
C GLU A 130 6.38 -12.30 -6.60
N ASN A 131 5.62 -11.42 -7.27
CA ASN A 131 6.03 -10.88 -8.57
C ASN A 131 7.26 -9.97 -8.41
N THR A 132 8.35 -10.32 -9.11
CA THR A 132 9.63 -9.61 -9.07
C THR A 132 9.54 -8.14 -9.47
N GLU A 133 8.60 -7.76 -10.34
CA GLU A 133 8.38 -6.36 -10.73
C GLU A 133 7.68 -5.56 -9.63
N ILE A 134 6.82 -6.23 -8.85
CA ILE A 134 6.10 -5.62 -7.73
C ILE A 134 7.02 -5.55 -6.50
N ALA A 135 7.89 -6.55 -6.30
CA ALA A 135 8.88 -6.58 -5.22
C ALA A 135 9.81 -5.34 -5.20
N LYS A 136 10.04 -4.70 -6.36
CA LYS A 136 10.80 -3.45 -6.49
C LYS A 136 10.11 -2.23 -5.88
N LEU A 137 8.83 -2.33 -5.55
CA LEU A 137 8.01 -1.24 -5.00
C LEU A 137 7.98 -1.26 -3.47
N ASN A 138 8.99 -1.87 -2.84
CA ASN A 138 9.16 -1.79 -1.40
C ASN A 138 9.26 -0.34 -0.92
N VAL A 139 8.94 -0.12 0.34
CA VAL A 139 9.11 1.17 1.00
C VAL A 139 9.98 0.92 2.22
N MET A 140 10.98 1.76 2.43
CA MET A 140 11.85 1.70 3.59
C MET A 140 11.76 3.01 4.33
N ALA A 141 11.73 2.92 5.65
CA ALA A 141 11.71 4.07 6.53
C ALA A 141 12.65 3.82 7.68
N CYS A 142 13.24 4.90 8.19
CA CYS A 142 14.21 4.80 9.25
C CYS A 142 14.23 6.02 10.14
N ILE A 143 14.63 5.82 11.38
CA ILE A 143 14.74 6.88 12.37
C ILE A 143 15.92 6.62 13.29
N ASP A 144 16.78 7.60 13.42
CA ASP A 144 17.86 7.66 14.40
C ASP A 144 17.36 8.44 15.62
N LEU A 145 17.35 7.78 16.77
CA LEU A 145 16.82 8.32 18.02
C LEU A 145 17.82 9.21 18.76
N ALA A 146 19.11 9.13 18.42
CA ALA A 146 20.13 9.97 19.03
C ALA A 146 20.17 11.36 18.36
N THR A 147 19.94 11.41 17.05
CA THR A 147 20.02 12.64 16.24
C THR A 147 18.65 13.17 15.81
N GLY A 148 17.60 12.35 15.88
CA GLY A 148 16.27 12.67 15.33
C GLY A 148 16.21 12.62 13.80
N ALA A 149 17.27 12.15 13.12
CA ALA A 149 17.28 12.03 11.67
C ALA A 149 16.32 10.93 11.22
N SER A 150 15.46 11.23 10.25
CA SER A 150 14.56 10.25 9.64
C SER A 150 14.53 10.38 8.14
N ASP A 151 14.27 9.27 7.46
CA ASP A 151 14.14 9.23 6.00
C ASP A 151 13.09 8.18 5.62
N ILE A 152 12.42 8.41 4.48
CA ILE A 152 11.51 7.45 3.87
C ILE A 152 11.81 7.39 2.37
N LYS A 153 12.06 6.19 1.88
CA LYS A 153 12.33 5.91 0.47
C LYS A 153 11.33 4.91 -0.06
N GLN A 154 10.86 5.15 -1.28
CA GLN A 154 9.93 4.29 -1.98
C GLN A 154 10.56 3.77 -3.27
N GLY A 155 10.42 2.48 -3.50
CA GLY A 155 10.87 1.79 -4.68
C GLY A 155 10.11 2.24 -5.93
N ARG A 156 10.76 2.13 -7.08
CA ARG A 156 10.19 2.55 -8.37
C ARG A 156 10.18 1.36 -9.31
N LYS A 157 9.11 1.24 -10.11
CA LYS A 157 8.96 0.17 -11.11
C LYS A 157 10.11 0.16 -12.13
N ASP A 158 10.60 1.33 -12.50
CA ASP A 158 11.69 1.49 -13.49
C ASP A 158 13.09 1.31 -12.88
N SER A 159 13.19 1.07 -11.55
CA SER A 159 14.46 0.81 -10.89
C SER A 159 14.98 -0.58 -11.22
N LYS A 160 16.30 -0.74 -11.26
CA LYS A 160 16.93 -2.07 -11.42
C LYS A 160 16.67 -2.93 -10.18
N ASN A 161 16.73 -2.34 -9.00
CA ASN A 161 16.63 -3.01 -7.72
C ASN A 161 15.58 -2.34 -6.80
N ALA A 162 15.08 -3.12 -5.85
CA ALA A 162 14.36 -2.62 -4.67
C ALA A 162 15.26 -1.68 -3.85
N ILE A 163 14.63 -0.80 -3.08
CA ILE A 163 15.36 0.06 -2.12
C ILE A 163 16.09 -0.83 -1.12
N SER A 164 17.31 -0.43 -0.78
CA SER A 164 18.18 -1.10 0.18
C SER A 164 18.64 -0.14 1.27
N ASP A 165 19.21 -0.67 2.35
CA ASP A 165 19.61 0.10 3.53
C ASP A 165 20.63 1.21 3.21
N ALA A 166 21.39 1.07 2.12
CA ALA A 166 22.35 2.08 1.66
C ALA A 166 21.70 3.31 1.01
N ASP A 167 20.42 3.21 0.62
CA ASP A 167 19.66 4.31 0.02
C ASP A 167 19.05 5.25 1.09
N LEU A 168 19.13 4.86 2.36
CA LEU A 168 18.58 5.58 3.50
C LEU A 168 19.63 6.52 4.12
N VAL A 169 19.27 7.80 4.32
CA VAL A 169 20.22 8.86 4.75
C VAL A 169 20.22 9.08 6.27
N CYS A 170 19.34 8.41 6.98
CA CYS A 170 19.17 8.46 8.44
C CYS A 170 20.26 7.73 9.25
N LYS A 171 21.01 6.79 8.64
CA LYS A 171 22.23 6.24 9.26
C LYS A 171 23.30 7.33 9.15
N GLY A 172 23.75 7.88 10.27
CA GLY A 172 24.75 8.94 10.34
C GLY A 172 25.84 8.76 9.29
N GLY A 173 26.00 9.78 8.43
CA GLY A 173 26.90 9.74 7.30
C GLY A 173 28.33 9.40 7.70
N GLY A 174 28.92 8.48 6.95
CA GLY A 174 30.35 8.49 6.65
C GLY A 174 30.55 9.19 5.31
#